data_AF-A0A370L9W5-F1
#
_entry.id   AF-A0A370L9W5-F1
#
_cell.length_a   1.000
_cell.length_b   1.000
_cell.length_c   1.000
_cell.angle_alpha   90.00
_cell.angle_beta   90.00
_cell.angle_gamma   90.00
#
_symmetry.space_group_name_H-M   'P 1'
#
loop_
_entity.id
_entity.type
_entity.pdbx_description
1 polymer ?
#
loop_
_entity_poly.entity_id
_entity_poly.type
_entity_poly.pdbx_seq_one_letter_code
_entity_poly.pdbx_strand_id
1 'polypeptide(L)'
;MTNGIGKRVCTKCGGSRFNGWNSCMDCRNARGRLREQRLKANGGRHTVAEWRALLKTSPTCAECNRPWSVIPPRPDRRYKAVWTKGHKIAVYHGGTNDIRNIQAECYECNFGKNAGPLKR
;
A
#
# COMPACT_ATOMS: atom_id res chain seq x y z
N MET A 1 -8.39 6.16 41.48
CA MET A 1 -9.35 6.68 40.49
C MET A 1 -9.07 6.01 39.15
N THR A 2 -9.83 4.97 38.82
CA THR A 2 -9.69 4.23 37.55
C THR A 2 -10.34 5.06 36.44
N ASN A 3 -9.54 5.87 35.74
CA ASN A 3 -10.00 6.60 34.56
C ASN A 3 -10.57 5.60 33.54
N GLY A 4 -11.87 5.66 33.32
CA GLY A 4 -12.56 4.87 32.32
C GLY A 4 -11.96 5.15 30.96
N ILE A 5 -11.31 4.15 30.37
CA ILE A 5 -10.86 4.19 28.99
C ILE A 5 -12.12 4.21 28.14
N GLY A 6 -12.56 5.41 27.74
CA GLY A 6 -13.63 5.57 26.77
C GLY A 6 -13.32 4.68 25.57
N LYS A 7 -14.24 3.74 25.24
CA LYS A 7 -14.08 2.84 24.10
C LYS A 7 -13.80 3.71 22.87
N ARG A 8 -12.60 3.59 22.29
CA ARG A 8 -12.26 4.31 21.06
C ARG A 8 -13.21 3.87 19.96
N VAL A 9 -13.84 4.83 19.29
CA VAL A 9 -14.74 4.60 18.16
C VAL A 9 -14.11 5.19 16.90
N CYS A 10 -14.16 4.45 15.79
CA CYS A 10 -13.73 4.93 14.51
C CYS A 10 -14.73 5.94 13.94
N THR A 11 -14.28 7.16 13.69
CA THR A 11 -15.10 8.24 13.11
C THR A 11 -15.58 7.96 11.67
N LYS A 12 -15.02 6.94 11.00
CA LYS A 12 -15.39 6.59 9.62
C LYS A 12 -16.51 5.55 9.54
N CYS A 13 -16.55 4.59 10.47
CA CYS A 13 -17.45 3.45 10.38
C CYS A 13 -18.12 3.06 11.71
N GLY A 14 -17.87 3.78 12.81
CA GLY A 14 -18.38 3.44 14.15
C GLY A 14 -17.74 2.21 14.81
N GLY A 15 -16.80 1.54 14.15
CA GLY A 15 -16.15 0.34 14.67
C GLY A 15 -15.18 0.62 15.84
N SER A 16 -14.99 -0.37 16.70
CA SER A 16 -14.14 -0.26 17.91
C SER A 16 -12.85 -1.11 17.84
N ARG A 17 -12.62 -1.82 16.73
CA ARG A 17 -11.43 -2.66 16.56
C ARG A 17 -10.27 -1.87 15.97
N PHE A 18 -9.20 -1.69 16.75
CA PHE A 18 -7.97 -0.99 16.34
C PHE A 18 -6.76 -1.92 16.52
N ASN A 19 -5.79 -1.83 15.60
CA ASN A 19 -4.51 -2.53 15.74
C ASN A 19 -3.49 -1.71 16.58
N GLY A 20 -2.30 -2.26 16.81
CA GLY A 20 -1.21 -1.59 17.54
C GLY A 20 -0.71 -0.28 16.92
N TRP A 21 -1.15 0.06 15.70
CA TRP A 21 -0.86 1.32 15.00
C TRP A 21 -2.03 2.30 15.05
N ASN A 22 -2.97 2.12 15.99
CA ASN A 22 -4.18 2.94 16.13
C ASN A 22 -5.03 3.03 14.85
N SER A 23 -4.94 2.03 13.96
CA SER A 23 -5.72 1.99 12.72
C SER A 23 -6.95 1.11 12.88
N CYS A 24 -8.13 1.63 12.49
CA CYS A 24 -9.37 0.86 12.51
C CYS A 24 -9.27 -0.35 11.57
N MET A 25 -9.42 -1.54 12.13
CA MET A 25 -9.27 -2.81 11.42
C MET A 25 -10.41 -3.03 10.41
N ASP A 26 -11.63 -2.59 10.72
CA ASP A 26 -12.79 -2.71 9.83
C ASP A 26 -12.60 -1.89 8.56
N CYS A 27 -12.25 -0.61 8.71
CA CYS A 27 -11.92 0.27 7.59
C CYS A 27 -10.71 -0.24 6.78
N ARG A 28 -9.68 -0.76 7.45
CA ARG A 28 -8.51 -1.35 6.78
C ARG A 28 -8.90 -2.55 5.92
N ASN A 29 -9.69 -3.47 6.47
CA ASN A 29 -10.11 -4.68 5.77
C ASN A 29 -11.08 -4.36 4.62
N ALA A 30 -11.99 -3.39 4.81
CA ALA A 30 -12.86 -2.90 3.74
C ALA A 30 -12.07 -2.30 2.56
N ARG A 31 -11.03 -1.49 2.84
CA ARG A 31 -10.12 -0.98 1.79
C ARG A 31 -9.37 -2.10 1.07
N GLY A 32 -8.94 -3.12 1.80
CA GLY A 32 -8.29 -4.31 1.23
C GLY A 32 -9.20 -5.00 0.20
N ARG A 33 -10.43 -5.34 0.60
CA ARG A 33 -11.43 -5.96 -0.29
C ARG A 33 -11.74 -5.11 -1.52
N LEU A 34 -11.95 -3.80 -1.34
CA LEU A 34 -12.22 -2.91 -2.45
C LEU A 34 -11.04 -2.82 -3.43
N ARG A 35 -9.80 -2.82 -2.92
CA ARG A 35 -8.60 -2.86 -3.77
C ARG A 35 -8.51 -4.17 -4.55
N GLU A 36 -8.80 -5.30 -3.93
CA GLU A 36 -8.81 -6.61 -4.60
C GLU A 36 -9.87 -6.68 -5.70
N GLN A 37 -11.08 -6.18 -5.43
CA GLN A 37 -12.14 -6.05 -6.43
C GLN A 37 -11.69 -5.19 -7.62
N ARG A 38 -11.08 -4.03 -7.37
CA ARG A 38 -10.55 -3.17 -8.43
C ARG A 38 -9.42 -3.82 -9.21
N LEU A 39 -8.49 -4.52 -8.56
CA LEU A 39 -7.44 -5.28 -9.26
C LEU A 39 -8.04 -6.32 -10.21
N LYS A 40 -9.08 -7.05 -9.77
CA LYS A 40 -9.80 -8.01 -10.60
C LYS A 40 -10.50 -7.32 -11.78
N ALA A 41 -11.18 -6.20 -11.53
CA ALA A 41 -11.94 -5.46 -12.54
C ALA A 41 -11.03 -4.76 -13.58
N ASN A 42 -9.95 -4.13 -13.14
CA ASN A 42 -8.99 -3.44 -14.02
C ASN A 42 -8.16 -4.44 -14.85
N GLY A 43 -7.99 -5.67 -14.36
CA GLY A 43 -7.27 -6.72 -15.05
C GLY A 43 -5.75 -6.49 -15.13
N GLY A 44 -5.11 -7.20 -16.05
CA GLY A 44 -3.65 -7.26 -16.17
C GLY A 44 -3.01 -8.23 -15.18
N ARG A 45 -1.80 -8.69 -15.53
CA ARG A 45 -0.99 -9.57 -14.70
C ARG A 45 0.48 -9.35 -15.02
N HIS A 46 1.33 -9.70 -14.08
CA HIS A 46 2.76 -9.82 -14.30
C HIS A 46 3.30 -11.00 -13.51
N THR A 47 4.37 -11.57 -14.02
CA THR A 47 5.13 -12.68 -13.45
C THR A 47 6.17 -12.16 -12.46
N VAL A 48 6.72 -13.09 -11.68
CA VAL A 48 7.87 -12.79 -10.82
C VAL A 48 9.10 -12.39 -11.65
N ALA A 49 9.29 -13.01 -12.82
CA ALA A 49 10.41 -12.72 -13.72
C ALA A 49 10.35 -11.28 -14.26
N GLU A 50 9.17 -10.85 -14.75
CA GLU A 50 8.95 -9.47 -15.22
C GLU A 50 9.22 -8.45 -14.12
N TRP A 51 8.75 -8.71 -12.90
CA TRP A 51 9.05 -7.83 -11.76
C TRP A 51 10.55 -7.77 -11.44
N ARG A 52 11.25 -8.91 -11.44
CA ARG A 52 12.70 -8.94 -11.17
C ARG A 52 13.48 -8.19 -12.26
N ALA A 53 13.08 -8.33 -13.52
CA ALA A 53 13.67 -7.60 -14.64
C ALA A 53 13.49 -6.08 -14.48
N LEU A 54 12.25 -5.64 -14.18
CA LEU A 54 11.95 -4.23 -13.89
C LEU A 54 12.76 -3.69 -12.70
N LEU A 55 12.84 -4.45 -11.61
CA LEU A 55 13.58 -4.03 -10.42
C LEU A 55 15.08 -3.91 -10.70
N LYS A 56 15.66 -4.83 -11.50
CA LYS A 56 17.07 -4.80 -11.88
C LYS A 56 17.43 -3.51 -12.65
N THR A 57 16.51 -3.00 -13.45
CA THR A 57 16.70 -1.76 -14.24
C THR A 57 16.22 -0.50 -13.53
N SER A 58 15.76 -0.60 -12.27
CA SER A 58 15.27 0.54 -11.48
C SER A 58 16.23 0.78 -10.31
N PRO A 59 17.30 1.57 -10.44
CA PRO A 59 18.26 1.80 -9.35
C PRO A 59 17.73 2.72 -8.23
N THR A 60 16.63 3.43 -8.50
CA THR A 60 16.03 4.45 -7.63
C THR A 60 14.52 4.27 -7.54
N CYS A 61 13.91 4.89 -6.53
CA CYS A 61 12.45 4.98 -6.42
C CYS A 61 11.86 5.81 -7.57
N ALA A 62 10.88 5.24 -8.29
CA ALA A 62 10.23 5.93 -9.40
C ALA A 62 9.49 7.23 -9.00
N GLU A 63 9.14 7.39 -7.72
CA GLU A 63 8.39 8.56 -7.24
C GLU A 63 9.30 9.65 -6.64
N CYS A 64 10.28 9.28 -5.80
CA CYS A 64 11.14 10.25 -5.12
C CYS A 64 12.59 10.26 -5.60
N ASN A 65 12.95 9.43 -6.58
CA ASN A 65 14.30 9.31 -7.19
C ASN A 65 15.44 8.98 -6.22
N ARG A 66 15.17 8.74 -4.93
CA ARG A 66 16.19 8.29 -3.98
C ARG A 66 16.72 6.89 -4.38
N PRO A 67 18.04 6.66 -4.34
CA PRO A 67 18.62 5.33 -4.54
C PRO A 67 18.22 4.38 -3.42
N TRP A 68 18.14 3.09 -3.70
CA TRP A 68 17.71 2.10 -2.69
C TRP A 68 18.60 2.06 -1.45
N SER A 69 19.89 2.37 -1.60
CA SER A 69 20.86 2.41 -0.50
C SER A 69 20.59 3.47 0.56
N VAL A 70 19.85 4.53 0.24
CA VAL A 70 19.53 5.62 1.19
C VAL A 70 18.11 5.55 1.74
N ILE A 71 17.28 4.63 1.23
CA ILE A 71 15.95 4.42 1.81
C ILE A 71 16.11 3.66 3.13
N PRO A 72 15.53 4.15 4.24
CA PRO A 72 15.64 3.46 5.51
C PRO A 72 14.96 2.08 5.48
N PRO A 73 15.40 1.13 6.30
CA PRO A 73 14.67 -0.11 6.52
C PRO A 73 13.25 0.17 7.00
N ARG A 74 12.34 -0.76 6.70
CA ARG A 74 10.95 -0.63 7.11
C ARG A 74 10.81 -0.80 8.63
N PRO A 75 9.90 -0.05 9.29
CA PRO A 75 9.64 -0.19 10.72
C PRO A 75 9.22 -1.61 11.12
N ASP A 76 8.44 -2.28 10.27
CA ASP A 76 8.07 -3.69 10.47
C ASP A 76 9.14 -4.62 9.86
N ARG A 77 9.87 -5.30 10.75
CA ARG A 77 10.98 -6.23 10.44
C ARG A 77 10.59 -7.40 9.55
N ARG A 78 9.29 -7.72 9.42
CA ARG A 78 8.80 -8.73 8.47
C ARG A 78 9.21 -8.41 7.03
N TYR A 79 9.34 -7.13 6.71
CA TYR A 79 9.62 -6.68 5.36
C TYR A 79 11.10 -6.32 5.18
N LYS A 80 11.82 -7.19 4.49
CA LYS A 80 13.28 -7.07 4.30
C LYS A 80 13.71 -6.08 3.21
N ALA A 81 12.81 -5.78 2.27
CA ALA A 81 13.10 -4.90 1.14
C ALA A 81 12.54 -3.49 1.37
N VAL A 82 13.29 -2.49 0.92
CA VAL A 82 12.87 -1.08 0.96
C VAL A 82 11.95 -0.69 -0.19
N TRP A 83 11.98 -1.46 -1.28
CA TRP A 83 11.15 -1.29 -2.47
C TRP A 83 9.87 -2.11 -2.44
N THR A 84 8.94 -1.72 -3.30
CA THR A 84 7.62 -2.31 -3.50
C THR A 84 7.21 -2.25 -4.96
N LYS A 85 6.17 -3.03 -5.29
CA LYS A 85 5.43 -2.93 -6.55
C LYS A 85 4.39 -1.83 -6.41
N GLY A 86 4.73 -0.65 -6.92
CA GLY A 86 3.78 0.43 -7.10
C GLY A 86 3.08 0.37 -8.45
N HIS A 87 2.08 1.23 -8.63
CA HIS A 87 1.35 1.37 -9.88
C HIS A 87 1.51 2.80 -10.41
N LYS A 88 1.91 2.95 -11.68
CA LYS A 88 2.04 4.26 -12.35
C LYS A 88 0.70 5.00 -12.31
N ILE A 89 -0.33 4.36 -12.85
CA ILE A 89 -1.73 4.73 -12.66
C ILE A 89 -2.25 3.94 -11.46
N ALA A 90 -2.70 4.62 -10.42
CA ALA A 90 -3.19 3.95 -9.22
C ALA A 90 -4.41 3.07 -9.52
N VAL A 91 -4.55 1.94 -8.80
CA VAL A 91 -5.64 0.98 -8.99
C VAL A 91 -7.02 1.62 -8.85
N TYR A 92 -7.18 2.59 -7.94
CA TYR A 92 -8.46 3.29 -7.74
C TYR A 92 -8.79 4.30 -8.85
N HIS A 93 -7.83 4.62 -9.72
CA HIS A 93 -8.00 5.39 -10.96
C HIS A 93 -8.06 4.49 -12.20
N GLY A 94 -8.27 3.18 -12.05
CA GLY A 94 -8.36 2.24 -13.18
C GLY A 94 -7.04 1.61 -13.61
N GLY A 95 -5.95 1.81 -12.86
CA GLY A 95 -4.66 1.19 -13.15
C GLY A 95 -4.69 -0.34 -13.14
N THR A 96 -4.12 -0.96 -14.18
CA THR A 96 -4.04 -2.42 -14.34
C THR A 96 -2.87 -3.02 -13.54
N ASN A 97 -2.85 -4.34 -13.37
CA ASN A 97 -1.74 -5.06 -12.75
C ASN A 97 -0.73 -5.61 -13.78
N ASP A 98 -0.81 -5.13 -15.02
CA ASP A 98 0.14 -5.40 -16.11
C ASP A 98 1.51 -4.78 -15.81
N ILE A 99 2.60 -5.45 -16.19
CA ILE A 99 3.96 -4.97 -15.91
C ILE A 99 4.20 -3.54 -16.43
N ARG A 100 3.56 -3.13 -17.53
CA ARG A 100 3.66 -1.78 -18.10
C ARG A 100 3.15 -0.69 -17.15
N ASN A 101 2.20 -1.03 -16.27
CA ASN A 101 1.69 -0.14 -15.23
C ASN A 101 2.38 -0.32 -13.87
N ILE A 102 3.25 -1.31 -13.70
CA ILE A 102 4.05 -1.49 -12.47
C ILE A 102 5.30 -0.60 -12.52
N GLN A 103 5.70 -0.12 -11.36
CA GLN A 103 6.97 0.58 -11.14
C GLN A 103 7.56 0.22 -9.78
N ALA A 104 8.88 0.34 -9.64
CA ALA A 104 9.55 0.14 -8.36
C ALA A 104 9.46 1.42 -7.51
N GLU A 105 8.78 1.32 -6.37
CA GLU A 105 8.59 2.45 -5.45
C GLU A 105 9.15 2.10 -4.07
N CYS A 106 9.74 3.07 -3.36
CA CYS A 106 10.05 2.89 -1.95
C CYS A 106 8.75 2.76 -1.14
N TYR A 107 8.84 2.11 0.02
CA TYR A 107 7.67 1.85 0.85
C TYR A 107 6.95 3.12 1.31
N GLU A 108 7.69 4.21 1.56
CA GLU A 108 7.15 5.50 2.00
C GLU A 108 6.25 6.12 0.92
N CYS A 109 6.77 6.20 -0.32
CA CYS A 109 6.01 6.71 -1.47
C CYS A 109 4.78 5.84 -1.77
N ASN A 110 4.96 4.53 -1.85
CA ASN A 110 3.88 3.61 -2.21
C ASN A 110 2.74 3.62 -1.17
N PHE A 111 3.08 3.75 0.11
CA PHE A 111 2.08 3.80 1.18
C PHE A 111 1.34 5.15 1.19
N GLY A 112 2.01 6.25 0.85
CA GLY A 112 1.38 7.56 0.66
C GLY A 112 0.41 7.59 -0.53
N LYS A 113 0.84 7.08 -1.69
CA LYS A 113 0.07 7.13 -2.95
C LYS A 113 -1.21 6.30 -2.92
N ASN A 114 -1.22 5.18 -2.20
CA ASN A 114 -2.31 4.20 -2.23
C ASN A 114 -3.38 4.37 -1.12
N ALA A 115 -3.44 5.51 -0.44
CA ALA A 115 -4.39 5.73 0.65
C ALA A 115 -5.85 5.97 0.20
N GLY A 116 -6.18 5.73 -1.08
CA GLY A 116 -7.43 6.12 -1.76
C GLY A 116 -8.72 5.97 -0.94
N PRO A 117 -9.76 6.77 -1.27
CA PRO A 117 -10.92 6.93 -0.42
C PRO A 117 -11.75 5.64 -0.31
N LEU A 118 -12.29 5.40 0.89
CA LEU A 118 -13.48 4.57 1.07
C LEU A 118 -14.63 5.36 0.46
N LYS A 119 -15.26 4.86 -0.62
CA LYS A 119 -16.57 5.41 -1.01
C LYS A 119 -17.52 5.14 0.16
N ARG A 120 -18.21 6.20 0.60
CA ARG A 120 -19.29 6.12 1.58
C ARG A 120 -20.48 5.41 0.95
#